data_AF-A0A2E0BPB4-F1
#
_entry.id   AF-A0A2E0BPB4-F1
#
_cell.length_a   1.000
_cell.length_b   1.000
_cell.length_c   1.000
_cell.angle_alpha   90.00
_cell.angle_beta   90.00
_cell.angle_gamma   90.00
#
_symmetry.space_group_name_H-M   'P 1'
#
loop_
_entity.id
_entity.type
_entity.pdbx_description
1 polymer ?
#
loop_
_entity_poly.entity_id
_entity_poly.type
_entity_poly.pdbx_seq_one_letter_code
_entity_poly.pdbx_strand_id
1 'polypeptide(L)'
;MERAIVILAAGRGKRMNSGIPKVLHKIAGAPMIMHALRTAKTLDPERVIVITGHGAERVEKEISEIESEIGFVRQIEQKGTGHAVKCAEKILKDFTGNTLILYGDVPFISPETLQLLIEEKERGTDLVILGFKSKQPRSYGRLIIENDQLISIVEAKDATNEQLKITLCNSGVLYTENKILFQLLSSITNKNANEEYYLTDIVKAAKDQNLSVKAVFCDEPETLGINTRSELSTAELTFQIRARERIIENGVTLSQPETTYFSFDTEIGREACIGPNVVFGPGVTIESGAEILPFCHLEGCHISKGARIGPFARLRPGTELSEDVKVGNFVEIKNSTINTKSKINHLSYIGDTTIGENSNIGAGTITCNYDGISKHTTKIGSDVFIGSNTLLVAPVSVGDKSMTASGTVVTEDIPSGNLAIGRVKQVNKPGYVKKLVALLRSKKKLKDN
;
A
#
# COMPACT_ATOMS: atom_id res chain seq x y z
N MET A 1 29.93 -6.29 3.05
CA MET A 1 29.92 -6.64 4.50
C MET A 1 28.51 -6.94 4.88
N GLU A 2 28.31 -7.82 5.85
CA GLU A 2 26.98 -8.10 6.41
C GLU A 2 26.36 -6.83 7.01
N ARG A 3 25.04 -6.69 6.89
CA ARG A 3 24.21 -5.58 7.36
C ARG A 3 23.04 -6.06 8.21
N ALA A 4 22.88 -5.46 9.37
CA ALA A 4 21.68 -5.57 10.18
C ALA A 4 20.90 -4.25 10.11
N ILE A 5 19.58 -4.33 10.01
CA ILE A 5 18.67 -3.20 10.12
C ILE A 5 17.94 -3.27 11.44
N VAL A 6 17.88 -2.16 12.16
CA VAL A 6 17.07 -2.01 13.36
C VAL A 6 16.09 -0.85 13.16
N ILE A 7 14.79 -1.11 13.26
CA ILE A 7 13.74 -0.11 13.09
C ILE A 7 13.06 0.17 14.43
N LEU A 8 13.12 1.41 14.90
CA LEU A 8 12.47 1.84 16.14
C LEU A 8 10.97 2.06 15.90
N ALA A 9 10.14 1.28 16.59
CA ALA A 9 8.67 1.31 16.49
C ALA A 9 7.96 1.27 17.86
N ALA A 10 8.68 1.51 18.95
CA ALA A 10 8.16 1.37 20.32
C ALA A 10 7.33 2.57 20.84
N GLY A 11 7.28 3.67 20.08
CA GLY A 11 6.65 4.92 20.51
C GLY A 11 5.12 4.84 20.63
N ARG A 12 4.58 5.39 21.73
CA ARG A 12 3.13 5.36 22.03
C ARG A 12 2.26 6.17 21.06
N GLY A 13 2.81 7.18 20.39
CA GLY A 13 2.07 7.94 19.36
C GLY A 13 0.87 8.76 19.84
N LYS A 14 0.85 9.24 21.09
CA LYS A 14 -0.32 9.94 21.69
C LYS A 14 -0.93 11.04 20.81
N ARG A 15 -0.11 11.78 20.05
CA ARG A 15 -0.52 12.86 19.14
C ARG A 15 -1.31 12.40 17.91
N MET A 16 -1.34 11.10 17.62
CA MET A 16 -2.18 10.52 16.56
C MET A 16 -3.66 10.44 16.92
N ASN A 17 -4.00 10.59 18.22
CA ASN A 17 -5.35 10.45 18.75
C ASN A 17 -6.05 9.17 18.23
N SER A 18 -5.39 8.02 18.39
CA SER A 18 -5.85 6.73 17.88
C SER A 18 -5.52 5.59 18.84
N GLY A 19 -6.37 4.56 18.86
CA GLY A 19 -6.07 3.28 19.50
C GLY A 19 -5.20 2.35 18.64
N ILE A 20 -4.87 2.76 17.40
CA ILE A 20 -3.95 2.05 16.52
C ILE A 20 -2.51 2.52 16.85
N PRO A 21 -1.54 1.61 17.03
CA PRO A 21 -0.12 1.98 17.15
C PRO A 21 0.33 2.91 16.02
N LYS A 22 1.15 3.91 16.33
CA LYS A 22 1.56 4.97 15.39
C LYS A 22 2.03 4.42 14.04
N VAL A 23 2.96 3.47 14.08
CA VAL A 23 3.60 2.89 12.90
C VAL A 23 2.67 2.07 12.00
N LEU A 24 1.46 1.72 12.49
CA LEU A 24 0.45 0.97 11.76
C LEU A 24 -0.58 1.85 11.03
N HIS A 25 -0.53 3.18 11.22
CA HIS A 25 -1.29 4.06 10.36
C HIS A 25 -0.82 3.90 8.91
N LYS A 26 -1.75 3.99 7.97
CA LYS A 26 -1.49 3.67 6.57
C LYS A 26 -1.12 4.91 5.76
N ILE A 27 -0.17 4.73 4.86
CA ILE A 27 0.14 5.60 3.73
C ILE A 27 0.04 4.73 2.48
N ALA A 28 -0.76 5.17 1.51
CA ALA A 28 -1.02 4.44 0.26
C ALA A 28 -1.49 2.99 0.48
N GLY A 29 -2.29 2.75 1.51
CA GLY A 29 -2.82 1.42 1.84
C GLY A 29 -1.91 0.51 2.68
N ALA A 30 -0.64 0.86 2.87
CA ALA A 30 0.33 0.09 3.67
C ALA A 30 0.69 0.80 4.99
N PRO A 31 0.92 0.07 6.10
CA PRO A 31 1.45 0.64 7.35
C PRO A 31 2.71 1.49 7.13
N MET A 32 2.88 2.60 7.85
CA MET A 32 4.04 3.50 7.68
C MET A 32 5.38 2.76 7.77
N ILE A 33 5.50 1.81 8.71
CA ILE A 33 6.72 1.00 8.86
C ILE A 33 7.06 0.17 7.63
N MET A 34 6.07 -0.21 6.82
CA MET A 34 6.33 -0.96 5.58
C MET A 34 7.12 -0.16 4.57
N HIS A 35 6.97 1.17 4.55
CA HIS A 35 7.75 2.04 3.67
C HIS A 35 9.23 2.03 4.09
N ALA A 36 9.50 2.18 5.38
CA ALA A 36 10.86 2.09 5.93
C ALA A 36 11.48 0.69 5.72
N LEU A 37 10.70 -0.37 5.92
CA LEU A 37 11.13 -1.76 5.68
C LEU A 37 11.47 -2.01 4.22
N ARG A 38 10.65 -1.54 3.27
CA ARG A 38 10.91 -1.69 1.84
C ARG A 38 12.21 -1.03 1.45
N THR A 39 12.45 0.22 1.86
CA THR A 39 13.72 0.90 1.60
C THR A 39 14.88 0.14 2.24
N ALA A 40 14.75 -0.28 3.50
CA ALA A 40 15.84 -0.97 4.19
C ALA A 40 16.23 -2.30 3.52
N LYS A 41 15.25 -3.02 2.96
CA LYS A 41 15.48 -4.29 2.26
C LYS A 41 16.23 -4.14 0.93
N THR A 42 16.25 -2.96 0.30
CA THR A 42 17.05 -2.76 -0.92
C THR A 42 18.56 -2.86 -0.65
N LEU A 43 18.97 -2.81 0.62
CA LEU A 43 20.35 -3.00 1.05
C LEU A 43 20.75 -4.47 1.24
N ASP A 44 19.84 -5.41 0.96
CA ASP A 44 20.03 -6.85 1.13
C ASP A 44 20.59 -7.23 2.52
N PRO A 45 19.87 -6.91 3.62
CA PRO A 45 20.37 -7.15 4.97
C PRO A 45 20.18 -8.61 5.42
N GLU A 46 21.17 -9.17 6.11
CA GLU A 46 21.11 -10.51 6.70
C GLU A 46 20.14 -10.57 7.89
N ARG A 47 19.88 -9.42 8.54
CA ARG A 47 18.96 -9.33 9.68
C ARG A 47 18.15 -8.05 9.63
N VAL A 48 16.84 -8.18 9.80
CA VAL A 48 15.93 -7.05 10.02
C VAL A 48 15.25 -7.21 11.37
N ILE A 49 15.42 -6.23 12.25
CA ILE A 49 14.86 -6.23 13.60
C ILE A 49 13.94 -5.02 13.77
N VAL A 50 12.73 -5.23 14.25
CA VAL A 50 11.80 -4.17 14.64
C VAL A 50 11.71 -4.12 16.15
N ILE A 51 11.99 -2.95 16.73
CA ILE A 51 11.84 -2.71 18.16
C ILE A 51 10.42 -2.24 18.44
N THR A 52 9.62 -3.08 19.10
CA THR A 52 8.23 -2.81 19.44
C THR A 52 8.08 -2.39 20.90
N GLY A 53 6.94 -1.82 21.28
CA GLY A 53 6.70 -1.31 22.62
C GLY A 53 5.22 -1.32 22.96
N HIS A 54 4.62 -0.15 23.13
CA HIS A 54 3.18 -0.08 23.37
C HIS A 54 2.38 -0.62 22.17
N GLY A 55 1.50 -1.59 22.42
CA GLY A 55 0.75 -2.27 21.35
C GLY A 55 1.59 -3.28 20.54
N ALA A 56 2.72 -3.75 21.08
CA ALA A 56 3.65 -4.67 20.43
C ALA A 56 2.96 -5.87 19.76
N GLU A 57 2.05 -6.57 20.45
CA GLU A 57 1.37 -7.75 19.90
C GLU A 57 0.68 -7.46 18.56
N ARG A 58 0.03 -6.30 18.46
CA ARG A 58 -0.64 -5.88 17.23
C ARG A 58 0.35 -5.53 16.13
N VAL A 59 1.43 -4.81 16.48
CA VAL A 59 2.49 -4.43 15.54
C VAL A 59 3.18 -5.67 14.97
N GLU A 60 3.56 -6.59 15.85
CA GLU A 60 4.23 -7.85 15.50
C GLU A 60 3.33 -8.71 14.59
N LYS A 61 2.05 -8.86 14.95
CA LYS A 61 1.08 -9.60 14.15
C LYS A 61 0.91 -9.00 12.75
N GLU A 62 0.58 -7.70 12.65
CA GLU A 62 0.31 -7.07 11.36
C GLU A 62 1.55 -7.04 10.45
N ILE A 63 2.76 -6.87 11.01
CA ILE A 63 4.00 -6.95 10.23
C ILE A 63 4.27 -8.39 9.78
N SER A 64 4.09 -9.38 10.66
CA SER A 64 4.37 -10.80 10.33
C SER A 64 3.41 -11.37 9.27
N GLU A 65 2.20 -10.83 9.16
CA GLU A 65 1.25 -11.20 8.10
C GLU A 65 1.69 -10.71 6.71
N ILE A 66 2.52 -9.66 6.66
CA ILE A 66 3.01 -9.05 5.41
C ILE A 66 4.43 -9.53 5.10
N GLU A 67 5.25 -9.76 6.13
CA GLU A 67 6.67 -10.07 6.02
C GLU A 67 7.12 -11.12 7.03
N SER A 68 7.54 -12.29 6.54
CA SER A 68 7.88 -13.44 7.39
C SER A 68 9.30 -13.39 7.99
N GLU A 69 10.21 -12.61 7.41
CA GLU A 69 11.64 -12.60 7.77
C GLU A 69 12.03 -11.38 8.61
N ILE A 70 11.25 -11.11 9.68
CA ILE A 70 11.50 -9.99 10.60
C ILE A 70 11.65 -10.49 12.03
N GLY A 71 12.75 -10.11 12.68
CA GLY A 71 12.95 -10.30 14.11
C GLY A 71 12.27 -9.19 14.92
N PHE A 72 11.74 -9.53 16.09
CA PHE A 72 11.10 -8.56 16.99
C PHE A 72 11.80 -8.49 18.33
N VAL A 73 11.93 -7.27 18.85
CA VAL A 73 12.48 -7.01 20.18
C VAL A 73 11.57 -6.04 20.91
N ARG A 74 11.09 -6.43 22.09
CA ARG A 74 10.19 -5.57 22.87
C ARG A 74 10.99 -4.65 23.80
N GLN A 75 10.81 -3.35 23.65
CA GLN A 75 11.16 -2.34 24.63
C GLN A 75 10.03 -2.23 25.66
N ILE A 76 10.11 -3.04 26.73
CA ILE A 76 9.09 -3.09 27.79
C ILE A 76 8.96 -1.73 28.49
N GLU A 77 10.10 -1.12 28.85
CA GLU A 77 10.18 0.20 29.48
C GLU A 77 10.70 1.24 28.48
N GLN A 78 9.91 2.28 28.20
CA GLN A 78 10.29 3.33 27.25
C GLN A 78 11.24 4.36 27.90
N LYS A 79 12.50 3.97 28.11
CA LYS A 79 13.58 4.79 28.69
C LYS A 79 14.41 5.57 27.65
N GLY A 80 13.81 5.93 26.52
CA GLY A 80 14.48 6.64 25.42
C GLY A 80 14.94 5.76 24.24
N THR A 81 15.44 6.41 23.19
CA THR A 81 15.83 5.78 21.91
C THR A 81 17.11 4.96 22.01
N GLY A 82 18.09 5.39 22.80
CA GLY A 82 19.30 4.61 23.07
C GLY A 82 18.98 3.31 23.80
N HIS A 83 18.07 3.35 24.79
CA HIS A 83 17.56 2.14 25.45
C HIS A 83 16.83 1.22 24.47
N ALA A 84 16.07 1.77 23.52
CA ALA A 84 15.38 0.98 22.50
C ALA A 84 16.38 0.16 21.69
N VAL A 85 17.42 0.80 21.14
CA VAL A 85 18.47 0.11 20.37
C VAL A 85 19.20 -0.92 21.24
N LYS A 86 19.50 -0.57 22.51
CA LYS A 86 20.13 -1.50 23.45
C LYS A 86 19.32 -2.77 23.70
N CYS A 87 17.99 -2.73 23.60
CA CYS A 87 17.18 -3.95 23.70
C CYS A 87 17.53 -4.98 22.61
N ALA A 88 18.00 -4.53 21.43
CA ALA A 88 18.38 -5.41 20.32
C ALA A 88 19.73 -6.12 20.53
N GLU A 89 20.51 -5.72 21.55
CA GLU A 89 21.82 -6.31 21.89
C GLU A 89 21.74 -7.83 22.03
N LYS A 90 20.68 -8.34 22.65
CA LYS A 90 20.50 -9.80 22.85
C LYS A 90 20.47 -10.59 21.55
N ILE A 91 19.95 -10.01 20.47
CA ILE A 91 19.82 -10.66 19.15
C ILE A 91 21.02 -10.35 18.26
N LEU A 92 21.63 -9.17 18.43
CA LEU A 92 22.73 -8.71 17.61
C LEU A 92 24.13 -8.94 18.22
N LYS A 93 24.26 -9.46 19.44
CA LYS A 93 25.56 -9.65 20.12
C LYS A 93 26.60 -10.42 19.30
N ASP A 94 26.17 -11.42 18.54
CA ASP A 94 27.06 -12.30 17.76
C ASP A 94 27.18 -11.83 16.30
N PHE A 95 26.53 -10.72 15.93
CA PHE A 95 26.59 -10.16 14.60
C PHE A 95 27.85 -9.32 14.41
N THR A 96 28.61 -9.61 13.36
CA THR A 96 29.92 -8.98 13.09
C THR A 96 29.89 -7.91 12.01
N GLY A 97 28.74 -7.70 11.38
CA GLY A 97 28.55 -6.71 10.33
C GLY A 97 28.28 -5.29 10.85
N ASN A 98 27.76 -4.45 9.95
CA ASN A 98 27.34 -3.09 10.25
C ASN A 98 25.84 -3.04 10.57
N THR A 99 25.44 -2.12 11.44
CA THR A 99 24.04 -1.94 11.84
C THR A 99 23.53 -0.56 11.43
N LEU A 100 22.42 -0.54 10.68
CA LEU A 100 21.68 0.67 10.32
C LEU A 100 20.47 0.84 11.26
N ILE A 101 20.33 2.02 11.86
CA ILE A 101 19.17 2.36 12.68
C ILE A 101 18.22 3.26 11.89
N LEU A 102 16.97 2.82 11.80
CA LEU A 102 15.87 3.54 11.16
C LEU A 102 14.68 3.73 12.13
N TYR A 103 13.70 4.51 11.70
CA TYR A 103 12.52 4.84 12.48
C TYR A 103 11.26 4.44 11.72
N GLY A 104 10.35 3.73 12.38
CA GLY A 104 9.11 3.25 11.74
C GLY A 104 8.10 4.35 11.41
N ASP A 105 8.32 5.57 11.88
CA ASP A 105 7.53 6.77 11.59
C ASP A 105 8.19 7.74 10.61
N VAL A 106 9.35 7.37 10.03
CA VAL A 106 10.04 8.12 8.98
C VAL A 106 10.01 7.29 7.70
N PRO A 107 8.90 7.33 6.92
CA PRO A 107 8.65 6.36 5.85
C PRO A 107 9.42 6.63 4.56
N PHE A 108 10.01 7.81 4.37
CA PHE A 108 10.37 8.32 3.04
C PHE A 108 11.86 8.49 2.77
N ILE A 109 12.71 7.91 3.61
CA ILE A 109 14.13 7.78 3.32
C ILE A 109 14.29 6.95 2.05
N SER A 110 15.05 7.49 1.09
CA SER A 110 15.31 6.85 -0.19
C SER A 110 16.44 5.83 -0.11
N PRO A 111 16.45 4.81 -1.00
CA PRO A 111 17.57 3.88 -1.12
C PRO A 111 18.90 4.59 -1.40
N GLU A 112 18.87 5.64 -2.21
CA GLU A 112 20.03 6.47 -2.57
C GLU A 112 20.61 7.16 -1.33
N THR A 113 19.76 7.71 -0.48
CA THR A 113 20.18 8.28 0.81
C THR A 113 20.84 7.23 1.70
N LEU A 114 20.29 6.01 1.77
CA LEU A 114 20.91 4.94 2.56
C LEU A 114 22.29 4.55 2.02
N GLN A 115 22.45 4.56 0.70
CA GLN A 115 23.73 4.28 0.05
C GLN A 115 24.81 5.31 0.43
N LEU A 116 24.46 6.59 0.61
CA LEU A 116 25.41 7.62 1.07
C LEU A 116 26.03 7.28 2.45
N LEU A 117 25.24 6.72 3.37
CA LEU A 117 25.77 6.30 4.67
C LEU A 117 26.77 5.14 4.53
N ILE A 118 26.48 4.21 3.62
CA ILE A 118 27.31 3.04 3.36
C ILE A 118 28.64 3.46 2.75
N GLU A 119 28.61 4.31 1.72
CA GLU A 119 29.81 4.83 1.06
C GLU A 119 30.72 5.57 2.05
N GLU A 120 30.15 6.36 2.95
CA GLU A 120 30.95 7.06 3.97
C GLU A 120 31.54 6.12 5.01
N LYS A 121 30.81 5.05 5.40
CA LYS A 121 31.36 4.00 6.27
C LYS A 121 32.51 3.25 5.61
N GLU A 122 32.41 2.98 4.30
CA GLU A 122 33.44 2.28 3.52
C GLU A 122 34.73 3.09 3.34
N ARG A 123 34.66 4.42 3.47
CA ARG A 123 35.85 5.30 3.54
C ARG A 123 36.63 5.20 4.85
N GLY A 124 36.12 4.45 5.84
CA GLY A 124 36.78 4.21 7.12
C GLY A 124 36.20 5.00 8.29
N THR A 125 35.09 5.72 8.12
CA THR A 125 34.39 6.38 9.23
C THR A 125 33.79 5.34 10.17
N ASP A 126 33.94 5.51 11.49
CA ASP A 126 33.46 4.56 12.50
C ASP A 126 31.95 4.66 12.72
N LEU A 127 31.45 5.90 12.82
CA LEU A 127 30.03 6.21 13.01
C LEU A 127 29.58 7.26 11.99
N VAL A 128 28.58 6.90 11.18
CA VAL A 128 27.97 7.79 10.19
C VAL A 128 26.56 8.16 10.65
N ILE A 129 26.26 9.47 10.69
CA ILE A 129 24.94 9.99 11.01
C ILE A 129 24.32 10.60 9.75
N LEU A 130 23.02 10.39 9.55
CA LEU A 130 22.27 11.12 8.53
C LEU A 130 21.73 12.42 9.12
N GLY A 131 22.16 13.53 8.54
CA GLY A 131 21.64 14.85 8.79
C GLY A 131 20.79 15.38 7.63
N PHE A 132 20.17 16.53 7.85
CA PHE A 132 19.53 17.30 6.80
C PHE A 132 19.59 18.79 7.14
N LYS A 133 19.40 19.64 6.14
CA LYS A 133 19.33 21.09 6.35
C LYS A 133 17.87 21.53 6.41
N SER A 134 17.43 22.00 7.56
CA SER A 134 16.06 22.49 7.75
C SER A 134 15.98 24.01 7.64
N LYS A 135 14.95 24.50 6.94
CA LYS A 135 14.60 25.94 6.98
C LYS A 135 13.94 26.34 8.31
N GLN A 136 13.29 25.38 8.99
CA GLN A 136 12.63 25.58 10.28
C GLN A 136 12.96 24.41 11.22
N PRO A 137 14.15 24.39 11.84
CA PRO A 137 14.65 23.27 12.64
C PRO A 137 13.74 22.82 13.79
N ARG A 138 12.88 23.71 14.33
CA ARG A 138 11.91 23.41 15.40
C ARG A 138 12.53 22.52 16.50
N SER A 139 11.97 21.32 16.71
CA SER A 139 12.32 20.36 17.76
C SER A 139 13.46 19.40 17.40
N TYR A 140 14.06 19.47 16.21
CA TYR A 140 15.12 18.53 15.82
C TYR A 140 16.43 18.77 16.59
N GLY A 141 17.18 17.72 16.89
CA GLY A 141 18.55 17.86 17.42
C GLY A 141 19.47 18.58 16.43
N ARG A 142 20.36 19.43 16.93
CA ARG A 142 21.31 20.21 16.12
C ARG A 142 22.62 19.47 15.97
N LEU A 143 23.13 19.38 14.74
CA LEU A 143 24.44 18.79 14.46
C LEU A 143 25.53 19.82 14.67
N ILE A 144 26.45 19.57 15.60
CA ILE A 144 27.60 20.44 15.88
C ILE A 144 28.79 19.87 15.12
N ILE A 145 29.22 20.58 14.07
CA ILE A 145 30.31 20.15 13.19
C ILE A 145 31.49 21.10 13.32
N GLU A 146 32.68 20.55 13.55
CA GLU A 146 33.95 21.27 13.61
C GLU A 146 34.98 20.56 12.73
N ASN A 147 35.68 21.29 11.85
CA ASN A 147 36.71 20.73 10.97
C ASN A 147 36.27 19.46 10.19
N ASP A 148 35.05 19.47 9.64
CA ASP A 148 34.46 18.32 8.91
C ASP A 148 34.27 17.05 9.78
N GLN A 149 34.19 17.21 11.10
CA GLN A 149 33.87 16.13 12.05
C GLN A 149 32.61 16.48 12.84
N LEU A 150 31.74 15.49 13.02
CA LEU A 150 30.56 15.64 13.87
C LEU A 150 30.96 15.47 15.33
N ILE A 151 30.86 16.55 16.10
CA ILE A 151 31.34 16.61 17.48
C ILE A 151 30.27 16.17 18.48
N SER A 152 29.04 16.59 18.26
CA SER A 152 27.91 16.26 19.12
C SER A 152 26.59 16.53 18.40
N ILE A 153 25.53 15.93 18.94
CA ILE A 153 24.16 16.25 18.58
C ILE A 153 23.50 16.81 19.84
N VAL A 154 22.95 18.02 19.74
CA VAL A 154 22.33 18.70 20.87
C VAL A 154 20.82 18.77 20.65
N GLU A 155 20.05 18.11 21.49
CA GLU A 155 18.58 18.16 21.43
C GLU A 155 18.06 19.59 21.58
N ALA A 156 16.96 19.92 20.90
CA ALA A 156 16.44 21.29 20.88
C ALA A 156 16.06 21.82 22.28
N LYS A 157 15.72 20.94 23.23
CA LYS A 157 15.42 21.31 24.62
C LYS A 157 16.67 21.64 25.44
N ASP A 158 17.80 21.05 25.08
CA ASP A 158 19.08 21.19 25.78
C ASP A 158 20.00 22.22 25.07
N ALA A 159 19.57 22.74 23.91
CA ALA A 159 20.33 23.67 23.08
C ALA A 159 20.30 25.11 23.63
N THR A 160 21.46 25.76 23.61
CA THR A 160 21.60 27.21 23.83
C THR A 160 20.95 28.02 22.71
N ASN A 161 20.69 29.31 22.96
CA ASN A 161 20.14 30.23 21.95
C ASN A 161 20.98 30.31 20.66
N GLU A 162 22.31 30.19 20.77
CA GLU A 162 23.18 30.16 19.59
C GLU A 162 23.08 28.82 18.85
N GLN A 163 23.06 27.70 19.57
CA GLN A 163 22.89 26.38 18.95
C GLN A 163 21.52 26.24 18.28
N LEU A 164 20.46 26.86 18.81
CA LEU A 164 19.13 26.85 18.20
C LEU A 164 19.09 27.50 16.80
N LYS A 165 20.06 28.37 16.47
CA LYS A 165 20.21 28.99 15.14
C LYS A 165 20.81 28.03 14.10
N ILE A 166 21.42 26.92 14.53
CA ILE A 166 21.99 25.92 13.64
C ILE A 166 20.86 25.27 12.82
N THR A 167 21.04 25.23 11.50
CA THR A 167 20.06 24.68 10.56
C THR A 167 20.32 23.23 10.17
N LEU A 168 21.50 22.70 10.50
CA LEU A 168 21.85 21.29 10.33
C LEU A 168 21.21 20.48 11.46
N CYS A 169 20.32 19.58 11.06
CA CYS A 169 19.45 18.83 11.95
C CYS A 169 19.75 17.34 11.87
N ASN A 170 19.58 16.65 12.99
CA ASN A 170 19.68 15.21 13.10
C ASN A 170 18.39 14.54 12.59
N SER A 171 18.52 13.56 11.70
CA SER A 171 17.40 12.69 11.30
C SER A 171 17.14 11.55 12.30
N GLY A 172 18.14 11.22 13.12
CA GLY A 172 18.17 10.05 13.99
C GLY A 172 18.78 8.81 13.33
N VAL A 173 18.82 8.74 12.00
CA VAL A 173 19.37 7.60 11.28
C VAL A 173 20.89 7.57 11.41
N LEU A 174 21.42 6.38 11.66
CA LEU A 174 22.85 6.17 11.81
C LEU A 174 23.28 4.80 11.32
N TYR A 175 24.54 4.70 10.92
CA TYR A 175 25.18 3.49 10.43
C TYR A 175 26.57 3.34 11.03
N THR A 176 26.84 2.19 11.64
CA THR A 176 28.12 1.92 12.32
C THR A 176 28.38 0.42 12.42
N GLU A 177 29.59 0.01 12.80
CA GLU A 177 29.88 -1.40 13.10
C GLU A 177 29.07 -1.84 14.33
N ASN A 178 28.52 -3.05 14.31
CA ASN A 178 27.66 -3.56 15.37
C ASN A 178 28.35 -3.59 16.76
N LYS A 179 29.64 -3.93 16.80
CA LYS A 179 30.42 -3.91 18.06
C LYS A 179 30.58 -2.49 18.61
N ILE A 180 30.91 -1.54 17.73
CA ILE A 180 31.03 -0.13 18.08
C ILE A 180 29.69 0.40 18.61
N LEU A 181 28.58 0.06 17.95
CA LEU A 181 27.24 0.47 18.40
C LEU A 181 26.98 0.13 19.88
N PHE A 182 27.16 -1.14 20.28
CA PHE A 182 26.87 -1.57 21.65
C PHE A 182 27.92 -1.08 22.66
N GLN A 183 29.18 -0.94 22.25
CA GLN A 183 30.21 -0.28 23.06
C GLN A 183 29.82 1.16 23.39
N LEU A 184 29.38 1.93 22.40
CA LEU A 184 28.92 3.31 22.59
C LEU A 184 27.66 3.38 23.46
N LEU A 185 26.66 2.56 23.17
CA LEU A 185 25.41 2.50 23.95
C LEU A 185 25.63 2.15 25.43
N SER A 186 26.68 1.37 25.75
CA SER A 186 27.03 1.05 27.14
C SER A 186 27.54 2.26 27.93
N SER A 187 28.05 3.28 27.24
CA SER A 187 28.63 4.50 27.83
C SER A 187 27.62 5.64 28.01
N ILE A 188 26.42 5.51 27.45
CA ILE A 188 25.38 6.55 27.52
C ILE A 188 24.74 6.56 28.91
N THR A 189 24.48 7.78 29.40
CA THR A 189 23.78 8.02 30.67
C THR A 189 22.44 8.68 30.42
N ASN A 190 21.56 8.71 31.42
CA ASN A 190 20.27 9.40 31.35
C ASN A 190 20.30 10.79 32.03
N LYS A 191 21.48 11.40 32.17
CA LYS A 191 21.65 12.72 32.82
C LYS A 191 21.36 13.85 31.84
N ASN A 192 20.09 14.01 31.45
CA ASN A 192 19.60 15.07 30.55
C ASN A 192 18.20 15.54 30.96
N ALA A 193 17.66 16.54 30.28
CA ALA A 193 16.38 17.18 30.65
C ALA A 193 15.15 16.25 30.64
N ASN A 194 15.19 15.11 29.93
CA ASN A 194 14.08 14.14 29.92
C ASN A 194 14.37 12.88 30.77
N GLU A 195 15.54 12.79 31.41
CA GLU A 195 15.97 11.61 32.18
C GLU A 195 15.97 10.28 31.37
N GLU A 196 16.22 10.38 30.05
CA GLU A 196 16.16 9.27 29.10
C GLU A 196 17.55 8.93 28.52
N TYR A 197 17.74 7.70 28.03
CA TYR A 197 18.95 7.36 27.26
C TYR A 197 18.76 7.79 25.81
N TYR A 198 19.35 8.92 25.41
CA TYR A 198 19.27 9.40 24.05
C TYR A 198 20.25 8.66 23.13
N LEU A 199 19.75 8.20 21.99
CA LEU A 199 20.62 7.62 20.96
C LEU A 199 21.62 8.65 20.42
N THR A 200 21.27 9.94 20.44
CA THR A 200 22.14 11.04 19.97
C THR A 200 23.43 11.20 20.76
N ASP A 201 23.46 10.75 22.02
CA ASP A 201 24.65 10.78 22.87
C ASP A 201 25.77 9.82 22.41
N ILE A 202 25.48 8.88 21.49
CA ILE A 202 26.54 8.01 20.91
C ILE A 202 27.63 8.82 20.21
N VAL A 203 27.29 9.99 19.65
CA VAL A 203 28.26 10.84 18.93
C VAL A 203 29.30 11.36 19.91
N LYS A 204 28.85 11.86 21.07
CA LYS A 204 29.75 12.31 22.12
C LYS A 204 30.57 11.14 22.68
N ALA A 205 29.93 10.00 22.94
CA ALA A 205 30.62 8.79 23.40
C ALA A 205 31.69 8.30 22.39
N ALA A 206 31.43 8.41 21.09
CA ALA A 206 32.38 8.04 20.04
C ALA A 206 33.60 8.97 20.06
N LYS A 207 33.38 10.28 20.19
CA LYS A 207 34.45 11.25 20.32
C LYS A 207 35.31 11.00 21.56
N ASP A 208 34.68 10.73 22.71
CA ASP A 208 35.38 10.44 23.98
C ASP A 208 36.26 9.16 23.87
N GLN A 209 35.96 8.28 22.91
CA GLN A 209 36.70 7.06 22.60
C GLN A 209 37.64 7.19 21.39
N ASN A 210 37.85 8.42 20.88
CA ASN A 210 38.67 8.73 19.70
C ASN A 210 38.22 8.01 18.41
N LEU A 211 36.93 7.73 18.27
CA LEU A 211 36.34 7.20 17.05
C LEU A 211 35.97 8.35 16.09
N SER A 212 36.09 8.09 14.79
CA SER A 212 35.74 9.03 13.75
C SER A 212 34.22 9.11 13.54
N VAL A 213 33.68 10.33 13.49
CA VAL A 213 32.24 10.55 13.30
C VAL A 213 31.99 11.57 12.20
N LYS A 214 31.20 11.19 11.20
CA LYS A 214 30.77 12.09 10.12
C LYS A 214 29.26 12.12 9.93
N ALA A 215 28.80 13.26 9.43
CA ALA A 215 27.43 13.43 8.99
C ALA A 215 27.37 13.44 7.45
N VAL A 216 26.47 12.64 6.88
CA VAL A 216 26.03 12.76 5.48
C VAL A 216 24.67 13.47 5.44
N PHE A 217 24.28 14.03 4.30
CA PHE A 217 23.08 14.87 4.22
C PHE A 217 22.12 14.43 3.14
N CYS A 218 20.82 14.49 3.43
CA CYS A 218 19.73 14.29 2.46
C CYS A 218 18.75 15.47 2.46
N ASP A 219 17.73 15.37 1.62
CA ASP A 219 16.67 16.35 1.55
C ASP A 219 15.74 16.25 2.78
N GLU A 220 15.33 17.42 3.30
CA GLU A 220 14.46 17.53 4.48
C GLU A 220 13.19 16.65 4.41
N PRO A 221 12.44 16.57 3.29
CA PRO A 221 11.22 15.76 3.21
C PRO A 221 11.41 14.25 3.44
N GLU A 222 12.60 13.70 3.19
CA GLU A 222 12.89 12.27 3.44
C GLU A 222 12.89 11.93 4.94
N THR A 223 13.30 12.89 5.76
CA THR A 223 13.50 12.74 7.21
C THR A 223 12.27 13.12 8.03
N LEU A 224 11.15 13.44 7.37
CA LEU A 224 9.95 13.91 8.04
C LEU A 224 9.28 12.79 8.85
N GLY A 225 9.45 12.84 10.17
CA GLY A 225 8.78 11.93 11.10
C GLY A 225 7.30 12.28 11.29
N ILE A 226 6.44 11.29 11.16
CA ILE A 226 4.98 11.47 11.25
C ILE A 226 4.50 11.21 12.68
N ASN A 227 3.90 12.23 13.29
CA ASN A 227 3.47 12.22 14.67
C ASN A 227 1.99 12.60 14.88
N THR A 228 1.36 13.20 13.88
CA THR A 228 -0.02 13.68 13.89
C THR A 228 -0.77 13.22 12.63
N ARG A 229 -2.10 13.29 12.66
CA ARG A 229 -2.94 13.01 11.48
C ARG A 229 -2.73 14.02 10.35
N SER A 230 -2.41 15.27 10.69
CA SER A 230 -2.07 16.29 9.69
C SER A 230 -0.81 15.90 8.94
N GLU A 231 0.25 15.51 9.66
CA GLU A 231 1.50 15.03 9.03
C GLU A 231 1.28 13.75 8.22
N LEU A 232 0.42 12.84 8.69
CA LEU A 232 0.05 11.64 7.93
C LEU A 232 -0.64 12.00 6.61
N SER A 233 -1.55 12.99 6.62
CA SER A 233 -2.20 13.48 5.40
C SER A 233 -1.21 14.14 4.44
N THR A 234 -0.23 14.89 4.96
CA THR A 234 0.85 15.45 4.15
C THR A 234 1.70 14.34 3.54
N ALA A 235 1.99 13.30 4.32
CA ALA A 235 2.77 12.16 3.85
C ALA A 235 2.06 11.37 2.75
N GLU A 236 0.74 11.18 2.84
CA GLU A 236 -0.07 10.62 1.76
C GLU A 236 0.11 11.42 0.46
N LEU A 237 -0.02 12.76 0.53
CA LEU A 237 0.19 13.61 -0.64
C LEU A 237 1.61 13.47 -1.22
N THR A 238 2.64 13.45 -0.36
CA THR A 238 4.03 13.27 -0.77
C THR A 238 4.23 11.93 -1.48
N PHE A 239 3.67 10.84 -0.94
CA PHE A 239 3.71 9.54 -1.60
C PHE A 239 3.05 9.61 -2.99
N GLN A 240 1.85 10.18 -3.09
CA GLN A 240 1.11 10.23 -4.34
C GLN A 240 1.84 11.05 -5.41
N ILE A 241 2.54 12.13 -5.03
CA ILE A 241 3.39 12.90 -5.95
C ILE A 241 4.53 12.01 -6.49
N ARG A 242 5.31 11.38 -5.61
CA ARG A 242 6.43 10.51 -6.01
C ARG A 242 5.97 9.31 -6.84
N ALA A 243 4.83 8.71 -6.48
CA ALA A 243 4.26 7.58 -7.20
C ALA A 243 3.88 7.97 -8.64
N ARG A 244 3.29 9.16 -8.85
CA ARG A 244 2.97 9.67 -10.19
C ARG A 244 4.23 9.90 -11.03
N GLU A 245 5.24 10.55 -10.44
CA GLU A 245 6.53 10.79 -11.10
C GLU A 245 7.16 9.47 -11.56
N ARG A 246 7.30 8.50 -10.66
CA ARG A 246 7.82 7.16 -10.96
C ARG A 246 7.04 6.45 -12.07
N ILE A 247 5.70 6.51 -12.03
CA ILE A 247 4.84 5.85 -13.03
C ILE A 247 5.00 6.51 -14.41
N ILE A 248 5.08 7.84 -14.46
CA ILE A 248 5.33 8.59 -15.71
C ILE A 248 6.73 8.29 -16.27
N GLU A 249 7.76 8.27 -15.42
CA GLU A 249 9.14 7.91 -15.80
C GLU A 249 9.24 6.49 -16.36
N ASN A 250 8.39 5.57 -15.89
CA ASN A 250 8.26 4.21 -16.41
C ASN A 250 7.52 4.12 -17.76
N GLY A 251 7.15 5.25 -18.36
CA GLY A 251 6.53 5.33 -19.70
C GLY A 251 5.02 5.13 -19.71
N VAL A 252 4.34 5.36 -18.58
CA VAL A 252 2.87 5.31 -18.48
C VAL A 252 2.28 6.69 -18.73
N THR A 253 1.19 6.75 -19.49
CA THR A 253 0.45 8.00 -19.70
C THR A 253 -0.60 8.16 -18.61
N LEU A 254 -0.47 9.20 -17.79
CA LEU A 254 -1.49 9.64 -16.85
C LEU A 254 -2.22 10.86 -17.43
N SER A 255 -3.49 10.71 -17.81
CA SER A 255 -4.25 11.79 -18.46
C SER A 255 -4.47 13.01 -17.56
N GLN A 256 -4.61 12.77 -16.25
CA GLN A 256 -4.74 13.81 -15.22
C GLN A 256 -4.10 13.29 -13.92
N PRO A 257 -2.76 13.38 -13.80
CA PRO A 257 -1.99 12.69 -12.75
C PRO A 257 -2.51 12.94 -11.34
N GLU A 258 -2.86 14.18 -11.02
CA GLU A 258 -3.28 14.63 -9.69
C GLU A 258 -4.59 13.99 -9.18
N THR A 259 -5.39 13.43 -10.09
CA THR A 259 -6.65 12.75 -9.76
C THR A 259 -6.50 11.23 -9.62
N THR A 260 -5.34 10.68 -9.97
CA THR A 260 -5.07 9.25 -9.87
C THR A 260 -4.44 8.94 -8.52
N TYR A 261 -4.91 7.87 -7.88
CA TYR A 261 -4.45 7.44 -6.56
C TYR A 261 -3.84 6.04 -6.64
N PHE A 262 -2.62 5.92 -6.15
CA PHE A 262 -1.84 4.68 -6.16
C PHE A 262 -1.78 4.06 -4.77
N SER A 263 -1.72 2.74 -4.72
CA SER A 263 -1.34 2.01 -3.51
C SER A 263 0.18 1.81 -3.49
N PHE A 264 0.70 1.48 -2.32
CA PHE A 264 2.10 1.22 -2.04
C PHE A 264 2.73 0.21 -3.01
N ASP A 265 1.97 -0.78 -3.47
CA ASP A 265 2.41 -1.90 -4.30
C ASP A 265 1.85 -1.87 -5.73
N THR A 266 1.31 -0.72 -6.17
CA THR A 266 0.80 -0.61 -7.54
C THR A 266 1.94 -0.66 -8.56
N GLU A 267 1.84 -1.62 -9.49
CA GLU A 267 2.78 -1.84 -10.59
C GLU A 267 2.06 -1.71 -11.93
N ILE A 268 2.62 -0.91 -12.84
CA ILE A 268 2.03 -0.63 -14.15
C ILE A 268 3.13 -0.68 -15.21
N GLY A 269 2.93 -1.51 -16.22
CA GLY A 269 3.81 -1.67 -17.36
C GLY A 269 3.77 -0.47 -18.31
N ARG A 270 4.87 -0.27 -19.05
CA ARG A 270 5.05 0.82 -20.03
C ARG A 270 3.88 0.91 -21.03
N GLU A 271 3.66 2.10 -21.58
CA GLU A 271 2.65 2.39 -22.61
C GLU A 271 1.20 2.19 -22.17
N ALA A 272 0.96 1.85 -20.90
CA ALA A 272 -0.39 1.88 -20.36
C ALA A 272 -0.92 3.33 -20.30
N CYS A 273 -2.23 3.47 -20.48
CA CYS A 273 -2.95 4.75 -20.44
C CYS A 273 -3.95 4.75 -19.29
N ILE A 274 -3.80 5.67 -18.35
CA ILE A 274 -4.67 5.81 -17.18
C ILE A 274 -5.47 7.11 -17.29
N GLY A 275 -6.80 6.98 -17.23
CA GLY A 275 -7.74 8.08 -17.21
C GLY A 275 -7.85 8.76 -15.83
N PRO A 276 -8.52 9.93 -15.75
CA PRO A 276 -8.74 10.64 -14.50
C PRO A 276 -9.54 9.85 -13.45
N ASN A 277 -9.30 10.16 -12.17
CA ASN A 277 -10.05 9.63 -11.02
C ASN A 277 -10.00 8.10 -10.88
N VAL A 278 -8.93 7.45 -11.36
CA VAL A 278 -8.70 6.02 -11.13
C VAL A 278 -8.09 5.82 -9.75
N VAL A 279 -8.62 4.84 -9.01
CA VAL A 279 -8.13 4.45 -7.68
C VAL A 279 -7.59 3.03 -7.75
N PHE A 280 -6.30 2.89 -7.46
CA PHE A 280 -5.63 1.61 -7.26
C PHE A 280 -5.55 1.32 -5.75
N GLY A 281 -6.24 0.27 -5.33
CA GLY A 281 -6.04 -0.37 -4.03
C GLY A 281 -4.83 -1.31 -4.05
N PRO A 282 -4.57 -2.02 -2.94
CA PRO A 282 -3.46 -2.96 -2.84
C PRO A 282 -3.53 -4.09 -3.87
N GLY A 283 -2.37 -4.62 -4.26
CA GLY A 283 -2.24 -5.81 -5.09
C GLY A 283 -2.72 -5.65 -6.53
N VAL A 284 -2.57 -4.46 -7.12
CA VAL A 284 -2.92 -4.23 -8.52
C VAL A 284 -1.66 -4.28 -9.39
N THR A 285 -1.72 -5.12 -10.43
CA THR A 285 -0.69 -5.21 -11.47
C THR A 285 -1.32 -5.02 -12.84
N ILE A 286 -0.74 -4.12 -13.63
CA ILE A 286 -1.18 -3.83 -15.00
C ILE A 286 -0.01 -4.05 -15.94
N GLU A 287 -0.21 -4.84 -16.98
CA GLU A 287 0.79 -5.04 -18.02
C GLU A 287 0.79 -3.92 -19.06
N SER A 288 1.79 -3.95 -19.95
CA SER A 288 2.00 -2.92 -20.95
C SER A 288 0.84 -2.73 -21.93
N GLY A 289 0.61 -1.49 -22.34
CA GLY A 289 -0.39 -1.13 -23.35
C GLY A 289 -1.85 -1.28 -22.93
N ALA A 290 -2.15 -1.55 -21.65
CA ALA A 290 -3.52 -1.56 -21.15
C ALA A 290 -4.10 -0.13 -21.04
N GLU A 291 -5.41 0.00 -21.25
CA GLU A 291 -6.14 1.26 -21.11
C GLU A 291 -7.13 1.18 -19.94
N ILE A 292 -6.90 1.98 -18.90
CA ILE A 292 -7.80 2.13 -17.77
C ILE A 292 -8.53 3.46 -17.87
N LEU A 293 -9.84 3.38 -18.04
CA LEU A 293 -10.71 4.53 -18.25
C LEU A 293 -11.12 5.18 -16.92
N PRO A 294 -11.72 6.40 -16.97
CA PRO A 294 -11.98 7.17 -15.77
C PRO A 294 -12.85 6.47 -14.71
N PHE A 295 -12.67 6.87 -13.46
CA PHE A 295 -13.49 6.45 -12.32
C PHE A 295 -13.49 4.93 -12.04
N CYS A 296 -12.47 4.20 -12.50
CA CYS A 296 -12.30 2.81 -12.12
C CYS A 296 -11.74 2.69 -10.69
N HIS A 297 -12.14 1.63 -10.00
CA HIS A 297 -11.57 1.24 -8.71
C HIS A 297 -11.10 -0.21 -8.79
N LEU A 298 -9.79 -0.41 -8.66
CA LEU A 298 -9.11 -1.68 -8.90
C LEU A 298 -8.41 -2.13 -7.61
N GLU A 299 -8.52 -3.39 -7.23
CA GLU A 299 -7.90 -3.93 -6.02
C GLU A 299 -7.68 -5.44 -6.16
N GLY A 300 -6.47 -5.92 -5.86
CA GLY A 300 -6.13 -7.34 -5.88
C GLY A 300 -6.34 -8.01 -7.23
N CYS A 301 -6.02 -7.32 -8.33
CA CYS A 301 -6.30 -7.79 -9.68
C CYS A 301 -5.11 -7.66 -10.61
N HIS A 302 -5.02 -8.56 -11.57
CA HIS A 302 -4.07 -8.53 -12.65
C HIS A 302 -4.77 -8.27 -13.99
N ILE A 303 -4.21 -7.34 -14.78
CA ILE A 303 -4.74 -6.90 -16.06
C ILE A 303 -3.63 -7.05 -17.10
N SER A 304 -3.79 -8.03 -18.00
CA SER A 304 -2.80 -8.31 -19.05
C SER A 304 -2.85 -7.28 -20.19
N LYS A 305 -1.84 -7.38 -21.08
CA LYS A 305 -1.61 -6.43 -22.16
C LYS A 305 -2.83 -6.20 -23.06
N GLY A 306 -3.00 -4.95 -23.53
CA GLY A 306 -4.05 -4.57 -24.48
C GLY A 306 -5.48 -4.57 -23.93
N ALA A 307 -5.69 -4.94 -22.66
CA ALA A 307 -7.00 -4.88 -22.04
C ALA A 307 -7.52 -3.44 -21.91
N ARG A 308 -8.84 -3.27 -22.00
CA ARG A 308 -9.52 -1.97 -21.89
C ARG A 308 -10.61 -2.01 -20.84
N ILE A 309 -10.44 -1.21 -19.78
CA ILE A 309 -11.23 -1.32 -18.55
C ILE A 309 -11.97 -0.01 -18.24
N GLY A 310 -13.27 -0.07 -18.04
CA GLY A 310 -14.13 1.03 -17.60
C GLY A 310 -14.87 1.77 -18.72
N PRO A 311 -15.29 3.03 -18.48
CA PRO A 311 -15.15 3.77 -17.21
C PRO A 311 -16.01 3.18 -16.08
N PHE A 312 -15.82 3.58 -14.83
CA PHE A 312 -16.65 3.12 -13.69
C PHE A 312 -16.65 1.59 -13.45
N ALA A 313 -15.58 0.89 -13.84
CA ALA A 313 -15.45 -0.53 -13.52
C ALA A 313 -14.93 -0.72 -12.09
N ARG A 314 -15.37 -1.81 -11.44
CA ARG A 314 -14.87 -2.25 -10.14
C ARG A 314 -14.27 -3.64 -10.27
N LEU A 315 -12.95 -3.76 -10.16
CA LEU A 315 -12.27 -5.06 -10.11
C LEU A 315 -11.83 -5.33 -8.67
N ARG A 316 -12.19 -6.50 -8.14
CA ARG A 316 -11.96 -6.91 -6.75
C ARG A 316 -10.94 -8.05 -6.67
N PRO A 317 -10.44 -8.38 -5.46
CA PRO A 317 -9.42 -9.40 -5.28
C PRO A 317 -9.70 -10.72 -6.00
N GLY A 318 -8.65 -11.27 -6.60
CA GLY A 318 -8.67 -12.51 -7.39
C GLY A 318 -9.20 -12.34 -8.82
N THR A 319 -9.29 -11.10 -9.33
CA THR A 319 -9.68 -10.87 -10.72
C THR A 319 -8.47 -10.96 -11.64
N GLU A 320 -8.55 -11.85 -12.62
CA GLU A 320 -7.51 -12.11 -13.61
C GLU A 320 -8.07 -11.84 -15.02
N LEU A 321 -7.56 -10.81 -15.69
CA LEU A 321 -8.00 -10.45 -17.05
C LEU A 321 -6.88 -10.71 -18.05
N SER A 322 -7.10 -11.62 -19.00
CA SER A 322 -6.15 -11.93 -20.07
C SER A 322 -6.10 -10.84 -21.15
N GLU A 323 -5.30 -11.10 -22.19
CA GLU A 323 -5.02 -10.15 -23.27
C GLU A 323 -6.28 -9.68 -24.00
N ASP A 324 -6.31 -8.40 -24.36
CA ASP A 324 -7.39 -7.78 -25.15
C ASP A 324 -8.81 -7.89 -24.54
N VAL A 325 -8.93 -8.21 -23.25
CA VAL A 325 -10.22 -8.25 -22.54
C VAL A 325 -10.82 -6.85 -22.47
N LYS A 326 -12.15 -6.77 -22.62
CA LYS A 326 -12.90 -5.52 -22.49
C LYS A 326 -13.86 -5.59 -21.33
N VAL A 327 -13.65 -4.71 -20.35
CA VAL A 327 -14.58 -4.47 -19.25
C VAL A 327 -15.11 -3.06 -19.44
N GLY A 328 -16.43 -2.90 -19.56
CA GLY A 328 -17.03 -1.59 -19.77
C GLY A 328 -17.64 -1.01 -18.50
N ASN A 329 -18.68 -0.20 -18.67
CA ASN A 329 -19.18 0.65 -17.61
C ASN A 329 -20.11 -0.07 -16.62
N PHE A 330 -19.92 0.25 -15.34
CA PHE A 330 -20.69 -0.30 -14.21
C PHE A 330 -20.63 -1.83 -14.15
N VAL A 331 -19.45 -2.37 -14.42
CA VAL A 331 -19.17 -3.80 -14.29
C VAL A 331 -18.37 -4.02 -13.02
N GLU A 332 -18.82 -4.97 -12.20
CA GLU A 332 -18.08 -5.46 -11.04
C GLU A 332 -17.61 -6.90 -11.29
N ILE A 333 -16.30 -7.13 -11.11
CA ILE A 333 -15.69 -8.47 -11.23
C ILE A 333 -14.98 -8.81 -9.92
N LYS A 334 -15.12 -10.06 -9.47
CA LYS A 334 -14.49 -10.57 -8.24
C LYS A 334 -14.11 -12.04 -8.39
N ASN A 335 -12.90 -12.40 -7.96
CA ASN A 335 -12.45 -13.79 -7.88
C ASN A 335 -12.77 -14.58 -9.16
N SER A 336 -12.42 -14.02 -10.31
CA SER A 336 -12.87 -14.51 -11.62
C SER A 336 -11.76 -14.36 -12.65
N THR A 337 -11.71 -15.31 -13.58
CA THR A 337 -10.74 -15.32 -14.69
C THR A 337 -11.48 -15.09 -16.01
N ILE A 338 -11.09 -14.04 -16.73
CA ILE A 338 -11.67 -13.66 -18.02
C ILE A 338 -10.61 -13.83 -19.10
N ASN A 339 -10.80 -14.82 -19.97
CA ASN A 339 -9.82 -15.17 -20.99
C ASN A 339 -9.86 -14.21 -22.18
N THR A 340 -8.84 -14.37 -23.03
CA THR A 340 -8.47 -13.49 -24.14
C THR A 340 -9.67 -13.03 -24.98
N LYS A 341 -9.70 -11.73 -25.28
CA LYS A 341 -10.69 -11.06 -26.15
C LYS A 341 -12.15 -11.13 -25.71
N SER A 342 -12.43 -11.65 -24.51
CA SER A 342 -13.78 -11.67 -23.96
C SER A 342 -14.23 -10.29 -23.49
N LYS A 343 -15.55 -10.07 -23.53
CA LYS A 343 -16.16 -8.74 -23.36
C LYS A 343 -17.28 -8.76 -22.35
N ILE A 344 -17.21 -7.88 -21.37
CA ILE A 344 -18.25 -7.60 -20.38
C ILE A 344 -18.45 -6.08 -20.37
N ASN A 345 -19.27 -5.58 -21.28
CA ASN A 345 -19.27 -4.14 -21.57
C ASN A 345 -20.18 -3.31 -20.64
N HIS A 346 -21.19 -3.90 -20.00
CA HIS A 346 -22.24 -3.11 -19.36
C HIS A 346 -22.86 -3.80 -18.14
N LEU A 347 -23.02 -3.04 -17.04
CA LEU A 347 -24.01 -3.29 -15.98
C LEU A 347 -24.08 -4.75 -15.50
N SER A 348 -22.94 -5.38 -15.23
CA SER A 348 -22.89 -6.82 -14.92
C SER A 348 -22.09 -7.07 -13.65
N TYR A 349 -22.50 -8.08 -12.89
CA TYR A 349 -21.74 -8.62 -11.75
C TYR A 349 -21.24 -10.02 -12.08
N ILE A 350 -19.92 -10.19 -12.06
CA ILE A 350 -19.22 -11.45 -12.34
C ILE A 350 -18.40 -11.84 -11.11
N GLY A 351 -18.86 -12.85 -10.38
CA GLY A 351 -18.25 -13.34 -9.15
C GLY A 351 -17.99 -14.85 -9.24
N ASP A 352 -16.81 -15.29 -8.80
CA ASP A 352 -16.45 -16.72 -8.72
C ASP A 352 -16.65 -17.46 -10.07
N THR A 353 -16.20 -16.84 -11.16
CA THR A 353 -16.51 -17.29 -12.53
C THR A 353 -15.26 -17.42 -13.41
N THR A 354 -15.22 -18.45 -14.25
CA THR A 354 -14.26 -18.54 -15.37
C THR A 354 -15.00 -18.32 -16.68
N ILE A 355 -14.50 -17.40 -17.50
CA ILE A 355 -15.02 -17.11 -18.84
C ILE A 355 -13.96 -17.43 -19.89
N GLY A 356 -14.30 -18.30 -20.84
CA GLY A 356 -13.46 -18.68 -21.97
C GLY A 356 -13.19 -17.54 -22.94
N GLU A 357 -12.49 -17.84 -24.02
CA GLU A 357 -12.01 -16.86 -24.99
C GLU A 357 -13.13 -16.37 -25.91
N ASN A 358 -12.99 -15.13 -26.43
CA ASN A 358 -13.88 -14.54 -27.43
C ASN A 358 -15.37 -14.54 -27.05
N SER A 359 -15.70 -14.67 -25.76
CA SER A 359 -17.06 -14.71 -25.24
C SER A 359 -17.59 -13.30 -24.96
N ASN A 360 -18.89 -13.11 -25.16
CA ASN A 360 -19.54 -11.81 -24.99
C ASN A 360 -20.67 -11.90 -23.96
N ILE A 361 -20.53 -11.14 -22.88
CA ILE A 361 -21.49 -11.07 -21.79
C ILE A 361 -22.41 -9.87 -21.97
N GLY A 362 -23.69 -10.15 -22.17
CA GLY A 362 -24.73 -9.16 -22.36
C GLY A 362 -24.99 -8.31 -21.12
N ALA A 363 -25.45 -7.09 -21.33
CA ALA A 363 -25.75 -6.13 -20.26
C ALA A 363 -26.72 -6.69 -19.22
N GLY A 364 -26.53 -6.40 -17.93
CA GLY A 364 -27.42 -6.86 -16.86
C GLY A 364 -27.20 -8.31 -16.44
N THR A 365 -26.11 -8.94 -16.88
CA THR A 365 -25.82 -10.33 -16.51
C THR A 365 -25.33 -10.40 -15.07
N ILE A 366 -25.83 -11.39 -14.33
CA ILE A 366 -25.40 -11.66 -12.96
C ILE A 366 -25.04 -13.14 -12.86
N THR A 367 -23.83 -13.43 -12.40
CA THR A 367 -23.47 -14.76 -11.91
C THR A 367 -23.93 -14.85 -10.45
N CYS A 368 -25.04 -15.54 -10.20
CA CYS A 368 -25.61 -15.68 -8.86
C CYS A 368 -24.78 -16.70 -8.06
N ASN A 369 -23.64 -16.24 -7.57
CA ASN A 369 -22.60 -17.05 -6.93
C ASN A 369 -22.87 -17.37 -5.46
N TYR A 370 -23.95 -16.88 -4.85
CA TYR A 370 -24.23 -17.04 -3.42
C TYR A 370 -25.68 -17.48 -3.19
N ASP A 371 -25.88 -18.59 -2.48
CA ASP A 371 -27.19 -19.20 -2.23
C ASP A 371 -27.85 -18.75 -0.91
N GLY A 372 -27.17 -17.90 -0.14
CA GLY A 372 -27.57 -17.51 1.21
C GLY A 372 -26.67 -18.08 2.31
N ILE A 373 -25.85 -19.09 2.01
CA ILE A 373 -24.93 -19.76 2.94
C ILE A 373 -23.53 -19.89 2.34
N SER A 374 -23.43 -20.46 1.13
CA SER A 374 -22.18 -20.81 0.46
C SER A 374 -22.05 -20.14 -0.88
N LYS A 375 -20.81 -20.09 -1.38
CA LYS A 375 -20.51 -19.62 -2.73
C LYS A 375 -20.25 -20.78 -3.67
N HIS A 376 -20.70 -20.61 -4.92
CA HIS A 376 -20.58 -21.60 -5.99
C HIS A 376 -20.00 -20.94 -7.24
N THR A 377 -19.40 -21.76 -8.11
CA THR A 377 -18.70 -21.29 -9.29
C THR A 377 -19.56 -21.41 -10.56
N THR A 378 -19.37 -20.46 -11.47
CA THR A 378 -19.94 -20.52 -12.83
C THR A 378 -18.82 -20.72 -13.84
N LYS A 379 -19.05 -21.57 -14.85
CA LYS A 379 -18.12 -21.79 -15.96
C LYS A 379 -18.78 -21.39 -17.26
N ILE A 380 -18.16 -20.48 -18.01
CA ILE A 380 -18.61 -20.05 -19.33
C ILE A 380 -17.49 -20.41 -20.31
N GLY A 381 -17.82 -21.18 -21.35
CA GLY A 381 -16.90 -21.62 -22.38
C GLY A 381 -16.44 -20.49 -23.31
N SER A 382 -15.78 -20.87 -24.38
CA SER A 382 -15.30 -19.98 -25.44
C SER A 382 -16.38 -19.75 -26.51
N ASP A 383 -16.30 -18.62 -27.20
CA ASP A 383 -17.23 -18.20 -28.25
C ASP A 383 -18.71 -18.17 -27.79
N VAL A 384 -18.95 -17.95 -26.49
CA VAL A 384 -20.30 -17.92 -25.90
C VAL A 384 -20.91 -16.53 -26.02
N PHE A 385 -22.21 -16.46 -26.31
CA PHE A 385 -22.99 -15.23 -26.22
C PHE A 385 -24.04 -15.31 -25.11
N ILE A 386 -23.83 -14.56 -24.02
CA ILE A 386 -24.85 -14.42 -22.98
C ILE A 386 -25.76 -13.24 -23.31
N GLY A 387 -27.04 -13.50 -23.53
CA GLY A 387 -28.05 -12.47 -23.77
C GLY A 387 -28.25 -11.54 -22.58
N SER A 388 -28.70 -10.31 -22.84
CA SER A 388 -28.91 -9.31 -21.80
C SER A 388 -29.84 -9.78 -20.69
N ASN A 389 -29.59 -9.33 -19.46
CA ASN A 389 -30.38 -9.65 -18.27
C ASN A 389 -30.49 -11.16 -18.02
N THR A 390 -29.39 -11.90 -18.26
CA THR A 390 -29.30 -13.32 -17.93
C THR A 390 -28.86 -13.48 -16.48
N LEU A 391 -29.54 -14.35 -15.74
CA LEU A 391 -29.11 -14.79 -14.41
C LEU A 391 -28.52 -16.19 -14.53
N LEU A 392 -27.26 -16.37 -14.14
CA LEU A 392 -26.57 -17.65 -14.13
C LEU A 392 -26.52 -18.15 -12.69
N VAL A 393 -27.43 -19.05 -12.32
CA VAL A 393 -27.53 -19.55 -10.93
C VAL A 393 -26.47 -20.61 -10.71
N ALA A 394 -25.42 -20.24 -9.96
CA ALA A 394 -24.30 -21.14 -9.72
C ALA A 394 -24.70 -22.27 -8.73
N PRO A 395 -24.13 -23.48 -8.87
CA PRO A 395 -23.16 -23.86 -9.89
C PRO A 395 -23.82 -24.18 -11.24
N VAL A 396 -23.25 -23.64 -12.33
CA VAL A 396 -23.71 -23.91 -13.70
C VAL A 396 -22.59 -23.76 -14.72
N SER A 397 -22.65 -24.55 -15.79
CA SER A 397 -21.72 -24.51 -16.92
C SER A 397 -22.45 -24.14 -18.22
N VAL A 398 -21.85 -23.23 -18.99
CA VAL A 398 -22.27 -22.88 -20.36
C VAL A 398 -21.18 -23.36 -21.31
N GLY A 399 -21.47 -24.39 -22.10
CA GLY A 399 -20.52 -24.95 -23.05
C GLY A 399 -20.15 -24.00 -24.18
N ASP A 400 -19.06 -24.30 -24.87
CA ASP A 400 -18.55 -23.48 -25.97
C ASP A 400 -19.59 -23.24 -27.07
N LYS A 401 -19.51 -22.08 -27.72
CA LYS A 401 -20.38 -21.69 -28.86
C LYS A 401 -21.87 -21.66 -28.53
N SER A 402 -22.22 -21.67 -27.25
CA SER A 402 -23.60 -21.62 -26.79
C SER A 402 -24.12 -20.18 -26.69
N MET A 403 -25.43 -20.06 -26.55
CA MET A 403 -26.12 -18.78 -26.45
C MET A 403 -27.21 -18.80 -25.38
N THR A 404 -27.44 -17.69 -24.70
CA THR A 404 -28.70 -17.46 -23.97
C THR A 404 -29.54 -16.39 -24.65
N ALA A 405 -30.86 -16.57 -24.68
CA ALA A 405 -31.77 -15.48 -25.04
C ALA A 405 -31.82 -14.44 -23.91
N SER A 406 -32.12 -13.18 -24.24
CA SER A 406 -32.25 -12.13 -23.21
C SER A 406 -33.32 -12.44 -22.17
N GLY A 407 -33.06 -12.12 -20.91
CA GLY A 407 -33.98 -12.37 -19.79
C GLY A 407 -34.05 -13.84 -19.37
N THR A 408 -33.03 -14.64 -19.68
CA THR A 408 -32.98 -16.06 -19.31
C THR A 408 -32.48 -16.22 -17.89
N VAL A 409 -33.13 -17.09 -17.11
CA VAL A 409 -32.59 -17.61 -15.85
C VAL A 409 -32.08 -19.02 -16.14
N VAL A 410 -30.78 -19.23 -15.95
CA VAL A 410 -30.12 -20.52 -16.18
C VAL A 410 -29.91 -21.20 -14.83
N THR A 411 -30.49 -22.39 -14.67
CA THR A 411 -30.39 -23.23 -13.46
C THR A 411 -29.85 -24.62 -13.76
N GLU A 412 -29.57 -24.92 -15.03
CA GLU A 412 -29.07 -26.20 -15.53
C GLU A 412 -27.99 -25.93 -16.57
N ASP A 413 -27.04 -26.85 -16.69
CA ASP A 413 -25.95 -26.73 -17.65
C ASP A 413 -26.47 -26.57 -19.09
N ILE A 414 -25.83 -25.71 -19.85
CA ILE A 414 -26.11 -25.50 -21.27
C ILE A 414 -25.03 -26.25 -22.06
N PRO A 415 -25.36 -27.34 -22.78
CA PRO A 415 -24.39 -28.04 -23.62
C PRO A 415 -23.83 -27.13 -24.71
N SER A 416 -22.64 -27.44 -25.21
CA SER A 416 -21.98 -26.68 -26.29
C SER A 416 -22.87 -26.54 -27.54
N GLY A 417 -22.86 -25.36 -28.15
CA GLY A 417 -23.63 -25.03 -29.35
C GLY A 417 -25.14 -24.81 -29.13
N ASN A 418 -25.65 -24.97 -27.90
CA ASN A 418 -27.08 -24.85 -27.63
C ASN A 418 -27.51 -23.42 -27.33
N LEU A 419 -28.78 -23.13 -27.64
CA LEU A 419 -29.49 -21.93 -27.20
C LEU A 419 -30.35 -22.25 -25.97
N ALA A 420 -30.14 -21.54 -24.86
CA ALA A 420 -31.02 -21.60 -23.69
C ALA A 420 -32.03 -20.44 -23.67
N ILE A 421 -33.29 -20.77 -23.39
CA ILE A 421 -34.39 -19.81 -23.25
C ILE A 421 -35.15 -20.13 -21.96
N GLY A 422 -35.02 -19.27 -20.95
CA GLY A 422 -35.63 -19.47 -19.62
C GLY A 422 -36.81 -18.54 -19.31
N ARG A 423 -37.46 -17.95 -20.33
CA ARG A 423 -38.53 -16.95 -20.17
C ARG A 423 -39.87 -17.43 -20.69
N VAL A 424 -40.96 -16.94 -20.10
CA VAL A 424 -42.32 -17.22 -20.56
C VAL A 424 -42.62 -16.55 -21.90
N LYS A 425 -43.50 -17.15 -22.70
CA LYS A 425 -43.96 -16.55 -23.95
C LYS A 425 -44.71 -15.24 -23.67
N GLN A 426 -44.38 -14.19 -24.41
CA GLN A 426 -45.03 -12.88 -24.28
C GLN A 426 -46.53 -12.98 -24.58
N VAL A 427 -47.37 -12.33 -23.76
CA VAL A 427 -48.82 -12.19 -23.96
C VAL A 427 -49.19 -10.71 -24.08
N ASN A 428 -49.74 -10.33 -25.22
CA ASN A 428 -50.29 -8.99 -25.44
C ASN A 428 -51.78 -8.96 -25.07
N LYS A 429 -52.20 -7.96 -24.29
CA LYS A 429 -53.61 -7.75 -23.90
C LYS A 429 -54.15 -6.44 -24.49
N PRO A 430 -54.73 -6.45 -25.71
CA PRO A 430 -55.19 -5.24 -26.39
C PRO A 430 -56.15 -4.42 -25.53
N GLY A 431 -55.89 -3.12 -25.40
CA GLY A 431 -56.74 -2.16 -24.68
C GLY A 431 -56.78 -2.31 -23.15
N TYR A 432 -56.03 -3.24 -22.56
CA TYR A 432 -56.13 -3.53 -21.12
C TYR A 432 -55.70 -2.35 -20.22
N VAL A 433 -54.66 -1.60 -20.61
CA VAL A 433 -54.19 -0.43 -19.85
C VAL A 433 -55.30 0.61 -19.66
N LYS A 434 -56.13 0.87 -20.68
CA LYS A 434 -57.26 1.81 -20.58
C LYS A 434 -58.26 1.34 -19.52
N LYS A 435 -58.61 0.05 -19.52
CA LYS A 435 -59.52 -0.56 -18.54
C LYS A 435 -58.94 -0.50 -17.12
N LEU A 436 -57.66 -0.85 -16.97
CA LEU A 436 -56.98 -0.85 -15.67
C LEU A 436 -56.89 0.55 -15.07
N VAL A 437 -56.50 1.55 -15.87
CA VAL A 437 -56.41 2.94 -15.41
C VAL A 437 -57.79 3.48 -15.00
N ALA A 438 -58.84 3.18 -15.77
CA ALA A 438 -60.21 3.56 -15.39
C ALA A 438 -60.63 2.94 -14.04
N LEU A 439 -60.34 1.65 -13.84
CA LEU A 439 -60.61 0.94 -12.60
C LEU A 439 -59.82 1.51 -11.40
N LEU A 440 -58.53 1.79 -11.58
CA LEU A 440 -57.70 2.36 -10.51
C LEU A 440 -58.18 3.77 -10.14
N ARG A 441 -58.57 4.58 -11.13
CA ARG A 441 -59.14 5.92 -10.89
C ARG A 441 -60.48 5.87 -10.18
N SER A 442 -61.38 4.93 -10.51
CA SER A 442 -62.65 4.79 -9.79
C SER A 442 -62.45 4.34 -8.34
N LYS A 443 -61.55 3.37 -8.11
CA LYS A 443 -61.17 2.94 -6.75
C LYS A 443 -60.54 4.05 -5.93
N LYS A 444 -59.74 4.93 -6.55
CA LYS A 444 -59.17 6.10 -5.87
C LYS A 444 -60.27 7.10 -5.47
N LYS A 445 -61.19 7.44 -6.38
CA LYS A 445 -62.34 8.31 -6.07
C LYS A 445 -63.24 7.77 -4.96
N LEU A 446 -63.37 6.44 -4.85
CA LEU A 446 -64.13 5.80 -3.77
C LEU A 446 -63.38 5.74 -2.43
N LYS A 447 -62.07 6.01 -2.40
CA LYS A 447 -61.28 6.15 -1.17
C LYS A 447 -61.15 7.59 -0.71
N ASP A 448 -61.26 8.54 -1.65
CA ASP A 448 -61.15 9.98 -1.40
C ASP A 448 -62.52 10.62 -1.05
N ASN A 449 -63.62 9.85 -1.17
CA ASN A 449 -64.96 10.15 -0.65
C ASN A 449 -65.24 9.24 0.54
#